data_AF-A6XPI6-F1
#
_entry.id   AF-A6XPI6-F1
#
_cell.length_a   1.000
_cell.length_b   1.000
_cell.length_c   1.000
_cell.angle_alpha   90.00
_cell.angle_beta   90.00
_cell.angle_gamma   90.00
#
_symmetry.space_group_name_H-M   'P 1'
#
loop_
_entity.id
_entity.type
_entity.pdbx_description
1 polymer ?
#
loop_
_entity_poly.entity_id
_entity_poly.type
_entity_poly.pdbx_seq_one_letter_code
_entity_poly.pdbx_strand_id
1 'polypeptide(L)'
;MSSNPSPDSSPPTRKFGKQIQRRQLDLPEYAVSFLNYKALKKLIKQLSATPTIPAQSSSADPVPEIVDPQAALRANKDVFFFRVEREIEKVNVFYLQKEAEFTLRLKTLLDKKRLIQSKKWVTNSKAPANFVTLFEGLQQFDGDLNKLQQFVEVNETAVSKILKK
;
A
#
# COMPACT_ATOMS: atom_id res chain seq x y z
N MET A 1 27.11 -42.55 -17.43
CA MET A 1 26.76 -41.16 -17.78
C MET A 1 25.50 -40.81 -17.01
N SER A 2 25.64 -40.30 -15.79
CA SER A 2 24.52 -39.96 -14.92
C SER A 2 24.18 -38.49 -15.10
N SER A 3 22.99 -38.21 -15.61
CA SER A 3 22.47 -36.87 -15.86
C SER A 3 22.10 -36.19 -14.53
N ASN A 4 22.66 -35.01 -14.29
CA ASN A 4 22.35 -34.16 -13.15
C ASN A 4 21.01 -33.44 -13.40
N PRO A 5 20.08 -33.33 -12.43
CA PRO A 5 18.91 -32.46 -12.57
C PRO A 5 19.29 -31.00 -12.29
N SER A 6 18.88 -30.09 -13.17
CA SER A 6 19.07 -28.64 -13.05
C SER A 6 18.34 -28.04 -11.84
N PRO A 7 18.94 -27.09 -11.10
CA PRO A 7 18.27 -26.38 -10.02
C PRO A 7 17.83 -24.99 -10.50
N ASP A 8 16.71 -24.88 -11.19
CA ASP A 8 16.02 -23.60 -11.27
C ASP A 8 14.51 -23.81 -11.39
N SER A 9 13.89 -24.09 -10.24
CA SER A 9 12.47 -23.86 -10.04
C SER A 9 12.29 -22.70 -9.08
N SER A 10 12.92 -21.56 -9.39
CA SER A 10 12.44 -20.30 -8.81
C SER A 10 10.98 -20.11 -9.24
N PRO A 11 10.02 -20.01 -8.29
CA PRO A 11 8.61 -19.90 -8.63
C PRO A 11 8.40 -18.66 -9.51
N PRO A 12 7.54 -18.72 -10.53
CA PRO A 12 7.36 -17.63 -11.47
C PRO A 12 7.02 -16.38 -10.67
N THR A 13 7.88 -15.38 -10.76
CA THR A 13 7.75 -14.09 -10.08
C THR A 13 6.37 -13.53 -10.38
N ARG A 14 5.41 -13.76 -9.48
CA ARG A 14 4.05 -13.27 -9.62
C ARG A 14 4.16 -11.77 -9.81
N LYS A 15 3.68 -11.27 -10.95
CA LYS A 15 3.73 -9.85 -11.31
C LYS A 15 3.01 -9.07 -10.22
N PHE A 16 3.74 -8.47 -9.28
CA PHE A 16 3.20 -7.77 -8.10
C PHE A 16 2.08 -6.78 -8.45
N GLY A 17 2.18 -6.13 -9.63
CA GLY A 17 1.10 -5.28 -10.15
C GLY A 17 -0.28 -5.96 -10.25
N LYS A 18 -0.35 -7.25 -10.58
CA LYS A 18 -1.61 -8.03 -10.57
C LYS A 18 -2.06 -8.35 -9.15
N GLN A 19 -1.12 -8.57 -8.23
CA GLN A 19 -1.41 -8.88 -6.84
C GLN A 19 -2.06 -7.68 -6.13
N ILE A 20 -1.45 -6.48 -6.23
CA ILE A 20 -2.03 -5.26 -5.65
C ILE A 20 -3.39 -4.91 -6.28
N GLN A 21 -3.55 -5.12 -7.60
CA GLN A 21 -4.83 -4.91 -8.27
C GLN A 21 -5.92 -5.88 -7.76
N ARG A 22 -5.57 -7.16 -7.55
CA ARG A 22 -6.51 -8.12 -6.95
C ARG A 22 -6.92 -7.69 -5.54
N ARG A 23 -5.97 -7.22 -4.72
CA ARG A 23 -6.26 -6.74 -3.37
C ARG A 23 -7.20 -5.53 -3.35
N GLN A 24 -7.07 -4.62 -4.32
CA GLN A 24 -8.00 -3.51 -4.49
C GLN A 24 -9.43 -3.98 -4.84
N LEU A 25 -9.57 -5.11 -5.54
CA LEU A 25 -10.88 -5.70 -5.84
C LEU A 25 -11.46 -6.44 -4.62
N ASP A 26 -10.61 -7.14 -3.86
CA ASP A 26 -11.00 -7.87 -2.65
C ASP A 26 -11.41 -6.89 -1.51
N LEU A 27 -10.84 -5.67 -1.49
CA LEU A 27 -11.09 -4.63 -0.49
C LEU A 27 -11.46 -3.29 -1.15
N PRO A 28 -12.68 -3.19 -1.72
CA PRO A 28 -13.11 -1.99 -2.45
C PRO A 28 -13.10 -0.74 -1.55
N GLU A 29 -13.39 -0.89 -0.25
CA GLU A 29 -13.34 0.21 0.70
C GLU A 29 -11.94 0.84 0.84
N TYR A 30 -10.86 0.08 0.57
CA TYR A 30 -9.47 0.52 0.73
C TYR A 30 -8.80 0.83 -0.61
N ALA A 31 -9.47 0.50 -1.73
CA ALA A 31 -8.90 0.48 -3.07
C ALA A 31 -8.19 1.78 -3.47
N VAL A 32 -8.83 2.92 -3.17
CA VAL A 32 -8.34 4.27 -3.52
C VAL A 32 -7.10 4.69 -2.69
N SER A 33 -6.96 4.10 -1.50
CA SER A 33 -5.90 4.42 -0.55
C SER A 33 -4.62 3.64 -0.80
N PHE A 34 -4.68 2.53 -1.55
CA PHE A 34 -3.47 1.80 -1.96
C PHE A 34 -2.57 2.68 -2.82
N LEU A 35 -1.26 2.48 -2.69
CA LEU A 35 -0.25 3.11 -3.52
C LEU A 35 -0.48 2.81 -5.01
N ASN A 36 -0.49 3.85 -5.85
CA ASN A 36 -0.76 3.71 -7.28
C ASN A 36 0.46 3.17 -8.05
N TYR A 37 0.74 1.89 -7.82
CA TYR A 37 1.93 1.20 -8.34
C TYR A 37 2.00 1.22 -9.87
N LYS A 38 0.85 1.17 -10.55
CA LYS A 38 0.77 1.23 -12.02
C LYS A 38 1.16 2.61 -12.53
N ALA A 39 0.66 3.69 -11.92
CA ALA A 39 1.01 5.05 -12.33
C ALA A 39 2.49 5.34 -12.07
N LEU A 40 3.04 4.97 -10.92
CA LEU A 40 4.47 5.15 -10.63
C LEU A 40 5.36 4.38 -11.61
N LYS A 41 4.99 3.14 -11.97
CA LYS A 41 5.70 2.41 -13.01
C LYS A 41 5.65 3.09 -14.38
N LYS A 42 4.53 3.74 -14.71
CA LYS A 42 4.40 4.52 -15.95
C LYS A 42 5.28 5.77 -15.90
N LEU A 43 5.32 6.44 -14.75
CA LEU A 43 6.18 7.60 -14.53
C LEU A 43 7.66 7.26 -14.72
N ILE A 44 8.16 6.16 -14.12
CA ILE A 44 9.54 5.70 -14.33
C ILE A 44 9.84 5.55 -15.83
N LYS A 45 8.95 4.92 -16.59
CA LYS A 45 9.13 4.72 -18.04
C LYS A 45 9.19 6.05 -18.81
N GLN A 46 8.37 7.03 -18.43
CA GLN A 46 8.33 8.34 -19.06
C GLN A 46 9.61 9.11 -18.78
N LEU A 47 10.03 9.15 -17.52
CA LEU A 47 11.25 9.83 -17.10
C LEU A 47 12.50 9.16 -17.68
N SER A 48 12.54 7.83 -17.78
CA SER A 48 13.65 7.10 -18.41
C SER A 48 13.72 7.23 -19.93
N ALA A 49 12.61 7.61 -20.58
CA ALA A 49 12.55 7.82 -22.04
C ALA A 49 12.90 9.26 -22.44
N THR A 50 13.13 10.15 -21.47
CA THR A 50 13.57 11.53 -21.74
C THR A 50 15.00 11.46 -22.29
N PRO A 51 15.26 11.89 -23.54
CA PRO A 51 16.53 11.66 -24.21
C PRO A 51 17.65 12.38 -23.48
N THR A 52 18.70 11.66 -23.09
CA THR A 52 19.79 12.22 -22.31
C THR A 52 20.78 13.05 -23.15
N ILE A 53 20.86 12.96 -24.49
CA ILE A 53 21.81 13.70 -25.37
C ILE A 53 21.24 13.84 -26.82
N PRO A 54 21.49 14.92 -27.61
CA PRO A 54 20.68 15.32 -28.77
C PRO A 54 21.06 14.63 -30.09
N ALA A 55 20.08 14.45 -30.97
CA ALA A 55 20.32 14.02 -32.35
C ALA A 55 21.07 15.12 -33.12
N GLN A 56 22.34 14.88 -33.44
CA GLN A 56 23.07 15.68 -34.41
C GLN A 56 22.41 15.50 -35.78
N SER A 57 21.58 16.46 -36.18
CA SER A 57 21.21 16.67 -37.56
C SER A 57 21.55 18.10 -37.94
N SER A 58 22.65 18.25 -38.66
CA SER A 58 22.96 19.28 -39.66
C SER A 58 22.54 20.75 -39.41
N SER A 59 23.57 21.57 -39.19
CA SER A 59 23.77 22.95 -39.70
C SER A 59 22.68 24.02 -39.48
N ALA A 60 22.87 24.86 -38.44
CA ALA A 60 22.93 26.35 -38.50
C ALA A 60 22.67 26.99 -37.10
N ASP A 61 23.71 27.65 -36.56
CA ASP A 61 23.74 28.74 -35.56
C ASP A 61 23.07 28.64 -34.16
N PRO A 62 23.58 29.40 -33.15
CA PRO A 62 23.81 28.88 -31.80
C PRO A 62 22.81 29.39 -30.77
N VAL A 63 22.24 28.49 -29.97
CA VAL A 63 22.65 28.16 -28.59
C VAL A 63 21.77 26.94 -28.24
N PRO A 64 22.28 25.70 -28.33
CA PRO A 64 21.62 24.64 -27.60
C PRO A 64 21.83 24.99 -26.14
N GLU A 65 20.77 25.32 -25.41
CA GLU A 65 20.78 25.20 -23.97
C GLU A 65 21.07 23.73 -23.70
N ILE A 66 22.36 23.40 -23.56
CA ILE A 66 22.82 22.07 -23.18
C ILE A 66 22.32 21.91 -21.75
N VAL A 67 21.07 21.49 -21.61
CA VAL A 67 20.56 21.02 -20.33
C VAL A 67 21.51 19.91 -19.94
N ASP A 68 22.35 20.20 -18.95
CA ASP A 68 23.33 19.27 -18.43
C ASP A 68 22.60 17.94 -18.21
N PRO A 69 23.00 16.85 -18.89
CA PRO A 69 22.35 15.56 -18.76
C PRO A 69 22.22 15.11 -17.29
N GLN A 70 23.15 15.54 -16.43
CA GLN A 70 23.07 15.34 -14.98
C GLN A 70 21.96 16.17 -14.34
N ALA A 71 21.77 17.44 -14.73
CA ALA A 71 20.69 18.28 -14.25
C ALA A 71 19.31 17.72 -14.66
N ALA A 72 19.15 17.27 -15.90
CA ALA A 72 17.92 16.60 -16.36
C ALA A 72 17.63 15.32 -15.57
N LEU A 73 18.67 14.51 -15.29
CA LEU A 73 18.52 13.31 -14.47
C LEU A 73 18.12 13.63 -13.03
N ARG A 74 18.71 14.66 -12.43
CA ARG A 74 18.33 15.13 -11.07
C ARG A 74 16.87 15.58 -11.04
N ALA A 75 16.46 16.44 -11.97
CA ALA A 75 15.07 16.88 -12.07
C ALA A 75 14.09 15.72 -12.25
N ASN A 76 14.43 14.73 -13.08
CA ASN A 76 13.62 13.53 -13.24
C ASN A 76 13.51 12.72 -11.93
N LYS A 77 14.61 12.59 -11.17
CA LYS A 77 14.58 11.93 -9.86
C LYS A 77 13.69 12.69 -8.88
N ASP A 78 13.77 14.01 -8.85
CA ASP A 78 12.96 14.85 -7.97
C ASP A 78 11.46 14.70 -8.28
N VAL A 79 11.07 14.71 -9.56
CA VAL A 79 9.69 14.47 -9.99
C VAL A 79 9.21 13.08 -9.56
N PHE A 80 10.05 12.06 -9.70
CA PHE A 80 9.72 10.71 -9.26
C PHE A 80 9.53 10.62 -7.74
N PHE A 81 10.49 11.12 -6.96
CA PHE A 81 10.43 11.06 -5.50
C PHE A 81 9.27 11.88 -4.95
N PHE A 82 9.01 13.08 -5.49
CA PHE A 82 7.84 13.86 -5.12
C PHE A 82 6.54 13.06 -5.32
N ARG A 83 6.41 12.33 -6.44
CA ARG A 83 5.23 11.51 -6.67
C ARG A 83 5.15 10.32 -5.70
N VAL A 84 6.27 9.68 -5.38
CA VAL A 84 6.32 8.58 -4.40
C VAL A 84 5.94 9.09 -3.00
N GLU A 85 6.48 10.22 -2.57
CA GLU A 85 6.16 10.84 -1.28
C GLU A 85 4.67 11.13 -1.14
N ARG A 86 4.03 11.68 -2.19
CA ARG A 86 2.57 11.93 -2.17
C ARG A 86 1.75 10.65 -2.10
N GLU A 87 2.20 9.57 -2.74
CA GLU A 87 1.52 8.28 -2.61
C GLU A 87 1.72 7.66 -1.23
N ILE A 88 2.89 7.82 -0.60
CA ILE A 88 3.15 7.38 0.78
C ILE A 88 2.32 8.20 1.77
N GLU A 89 2.28 9.52 1.62
CA GLU A 89 1.47 10.40 2.47
C GLU A 89 -0.02 10.00 2.41
N LYS A 90 -0.54 9.73 1.21
CA LYS A 90 -1.92 9.22 1.04
C LYS A 90 -2.15 7.90 1.80
N VAL A 91 -1.22 6.95 1.70
CA VAL A 91 -1.29 5.67 2.43
C VAL A 91 -1.27 5.90 3.94
N ASN A 92 -0.41 6.80 4.41
CA ASN A 92 -0.27 7.14 5.83
C ASN A 92 -1.52 7.82 6.39
N VAL A 93 -2.10 8.79 5.68
CA VAL A 93 -3.35 9.45 6.07
C VAL A 93 -4.45 8.41 6.29
N PHE A 94 -4.59 7.48 5.35
CA PHE A 94 -5.58 6.41 5.47
C PHE A 94 -5.29 5.47 6.65
N TYR A 95 -4.03 5.08 6.85
CA TYR A 95 -3.62 4.23 7.97
C TYR A 95 -3.96 4.89 9.32
N LEU A 96 -3.56 6.15 9.53
CA LEU A 96 -3.79 6.88 10.76
C LEU A 96 -5.29 7.07 11.03
N GLN A 97 -6.08 7.32 9.98
CA GLN A 97 -7.54 7.37 10.10
C GLN A 97 -8.10 6.03 10.59
N LYS A 98 -7.68 4.90 9.98
CA LYS A 98 -8.16 3.57 10.37
C LYS A 98 -7.69 3.16 11.77
N GLU A 99 -6.47 3.49 12.13
CA GLU A 99 -5.95 3.31 13.48
C GLU A 99 -6.85 4.02 14.50
N ALA A 100 -7.16 5.30 14.28
CA ALA A 100 -8.04 6.08 15.16
C ALA A 100 -9.46 5.47 15.26
N GLU A 101 -10.05 5.07 14.13
CA GLU A 101 -11.35 4.37 14.09
C GLU A 101 -11.31 3.07 14.90
N PHE A 102 -10.23 2.30 14.78
CA PHE A 102 -10.08 1.00 15.44
C PHE A 102 -9.79 1.13 16.93
N THR A 103 -8.99 2.11 17.34
CA THR A 103 -8.78 2.45 18.76
C THR A 103 -10.11 2.80 19.44
N LEU A 104 -10.93 3.65 18.81
CA LEU A 104 -12.24 4.03 19.34
C LEU A 104 -13.18 2.82 19.45
N ARG A 105 -13.20 1.97 18.43
CA ARG A 105 -14.02 0.76 18.40
C ARG A 105 -13.62 -0.23 19.49
N LEU A 106 -12.33 -0.48 19.67
CA LEU A 106 -11.82 -1.35 20.72
C LEU A 106 -12.22 -0.82 22.10
N LYS A 107 -12.04 0.48 22.35
CA LYS A 107 -12.46 1.12 23.60
C LYS A 107 -13.94 0.88 23.88
N THR A 108 -14.79 1.08 22.87
CA THR A 108 -16.23 0.86 22.98
C THR A 108 -16.58 -0.60 23.31
N LEU A 109 -15.90 -1.57 22.70
CA LEU A 109 -16.11 -3.00 22.98
C LEU A 109 -15.66 -3.37 24.40
N LEU A 110 -14.54 -2.82 24.87
CA LEU A 110 -14.06 -3.02 26.24
C LEU A 110 -15.00 -2.39 27.27
N ASP A 111 -15.53 -1.19 27.01
CA ASP A 111 -16.50 -0.54 27.88
C ASP A 111 -17.79 -1.37 27.97
N LYS A 112 -18.28 -1.89 26.85
CA LYS A 112 -19.42 -2.84 26.82
C LYS A 112 -19.12 -4.10 27.65
N LYS A 113 -17.93 -4.68 27.54
CA LYS A 113 -17.51 -5.83 28.34
C LYS A 113 -17.60 -5.52 29.85
N ARG A 114 -17.06 -4.38 30.29
CA ARG A 114 -17.12 -3.98 31.71
C ARG A 114 -18.55 -3.76 32.19
N LEU A 115 -19.41 -3.18 31.35
CA LEU A 115 -20.83 -2.99 31.69
C LEU A 115 -21.59 -4.31 31.82
N ILE A 116 -21.33 -5.27 30.94
CA ILE A 116 -21.97 -6.60 31.03
C ILE A 116 -21.48 -7.35 32.28
N GLN A 117 -20.18 -7.28 32.58
CA GLN A 117 -19.61 -7.91 33.77
C GLN A 117 -20.16 -7.33 35.08
N SER A 118 -20.32 -6.00 35.17
CA SER A 118 -20.93 -5.35 36.33
C SER A 118 -22.42 -5.65 36.48
N LYS A 119 -23.20 -5.63 35.39
CA LYS A 119 -24.64 -5.95 35.40
C LYS A 119 -24.95 -7.42 35.69
N LYS A 120 -24.03 -8.34 35.38
CA LYS A 120 -24.14 -9.76 35.74
C LYS A 120 -24.29 -9.97 37.25
N TRP A 121 -23.75 -9.06 38.06
CA TRP A 121 -23.91 -9.09 39.52
C TRP A 121 -25.32 -8.67 39.98
N VAL A 122 -26.08 -7.96 39.14
CA VAL A 122 -27.36 -7.32 39.51
C VAL A 122 -28.58 -7.99 38.84
N THR A 123 -28.48 -8.48 37.59
CA THR A 123 -29.61 -9.08 36.88
C THR A 123 -29.16 -10.18 35.90
N ASN A 124 -29.69 -11.42 36.03
CA ASN A 124 -29.24 -12.59 35.27
C ASN A 124 -29.95 -12.81 33.91
N SER A 125 -31.16 -12.27 33.68
CA SER A 125 -32.03 -12.73 32.58
C SER A 125 -31.60 -12.32 31.16
N LYS A 126 -30.84 -11.23 30.97
CA LYS A 126 -30.39 -10.75 29.65
C LYS A 126 -28.89 -10.95 29.38
N ALA A 127 -28.16 -11.55 30.32
CA ALA A 127 -26.71 -11.69 30.22
C ALA A 127 -26.26 -12.46 28.96
N PRO A 128 -26.84 -13.63 28.61
CA PRO A 128 -26.34 -14.44 27.49
C PRO A 128 -26.37 -13.71 26.13
N ALA A 129 -27.47 -13.02 25.81
CA ALA A 129 -27.61 -12.27 24.54
C ALA A 129 -26.57 -11.14 24.42
N ASN A 130 -26.32 -10.40 25.50
CA ASN A 130 -25.31 -9.33 25.50
C ASN A 130 -23.89 -9.87 25.28
N PHE A 131 -23.57 -11.06 25.80
CA PHE A 131 -22.29 -11.72 25.55
C PHE A 131 -22.13 -12.14 24.09
N VAL A 132 -23.19 -12.67 23.46
CA VAL A 132 -23.18 -13.04 22.03
C VAL A 132 -22.88 -11.82 21.17
N THR A 133 -23.61 -10.72 21.35
CA THR A 133 -23.38 -9.49 20.57
C THR A 133 -21.99 -8.89 20.81
N LEU A 134 -21.45 -8.97 22.03
CA LEU A 134 -20.08 -8.53 22.31
C LEU A 134 -19.06 -9.40 21.57
N PHE A 135 -19.25 -10.72 21.57
CA PHE A 135 -18.36 -11.66 20.91
C PHE A 135 -18.36 -11.47 19.40
N GLU A 136 -19.53 -11.37 18.78
CA GLU A 136 -19.67 -11.03 17.35
C GLU A 136 -18.99 -9.70 17.02
N GLY A 137 -19.15 -8.69 17.89
CA GLY A 137 -18.50 -7.39 17.73
C GLY A 137 -16.97 -7.47 17.74
N LEU A 138 -16.40 -8.34 18.58
CA LEU A 138 -14.96 -8.63 18.64
C LEU A 138 -14.49 -9.42 17.42
N GLN A 139 -15.25 -10.42 16.97
CA GLN A 139 -14.93 -11.18 15.75
C GLN A 139 -14.90 -10.28 14.51
N GLN A 140 -15.88 -9.39 14.36
CA GLN A 140 -15.87 -8.42 13.26
C GLN A 140 -14.69 -7.46 13.38
N PHE A 141 -14.33 -7.03 14.60
CA PHE A 141 -13.18 -6.17 14.82
C PHE A 141 -11.85 -6.84 14.43
N ASP A 142 -11.69 -8.13 14.75
CA ASP A 142 -10.54 -8.93 14.31
C ASP A 142 -10.47 -9.02 12.77
N GLY A 143 -11.61 -9.24 12.12
CA GLY A 143 -11.70 -9.19 10.65
C GLY A 143 -11.24 -7.85 10.07
N ASP A 144 -11.65 -6.74 10.68
CA ASP A 144 -11.26 -5.40 10.23
C ASP A 144 -9.76 -5.10 10.46
N LEU A 145 -9.18 -5.59 11.57
CA LEU A 145 -7.74 -5.53 11.82
C LEU A 145 -6.96 -6.31 10.77
N ASN A 146 -7.41 -7.52 10.42
CA ASN A 146 -6.78 -8.34 9.37
C ASN A 146 -6.79 -7.63 8.01
N LYS A 147 -7.85 -6.90 7.67
CA LYS A 147 -7.89 -6.07 6.45
C LYS A 147 -6.84 -4.96 6.48
N LEU A 148 -6.70 -4.25 7.61
CA LEU A 148 -5.70 -3.18 7.75
C LEU A 148 -4.28 -3.73 7.71
N GLN A 149 -4.02 -4.88 8.33
CA GLN A 149 -2.73 -5.57 8.25
C GLN A 149 -2.36 -5.88 6.80
N GLN A 150 -3.28 -6.50 6.04
CA GLN A 150 -3.04 -6.78 4.61
C GLN A 150 -2.82 -5.51 3.79
N PHE A 151 -3.50 -4.41 4.13
CA PHE A 151 -3.27 -3.12 3.50
C PHE A 151 -1.84 -2.63 3.74
N VAL A 152 -1.33 -2.68 4.97
CA VAL A 152 0.02 -2.27 5.32
C VAL A 152 1.06 -3.11 4.58
N GLU A 153 0.96 -4.44 4.64
CA GLU A 153 1.92 -5.35 4.00
C GLU A 153 2.03 -5.15 2.49
N VAL A 154 0.88 -4.96 1.82
CA VAL A 154 0.85 -4.74 0.37
C VAL A 154 1.46 -3.39 0.01
N ASN A 155 1.18 -2.33 0.78
CA ASN A 155 1.77 -1.01 0.52
C ASN A 155 3.27 -0.98 0.80
N GLU A 156 3.73 -1.59 1.89
CA GLU A 156 5.16 -1.74 2.21
C GLU A 156 5.90 -2.45 1.07
N THR A 157 5.33 -3.56 0.60
CA THR A 157 5.87 -4.30 -0.55
C THR A 157 5.88 -3.44 -1.81
N ALA A 158 4.84 -2.61 -2.03
CA ALA A 158 4.74 -1.73 -3.18
C ALA A 158 5.81 -0.64 -3.18
N VAL A 159 6.02 0.01 -2.04
CA VAL A 159 7.08 1.02 -1.83
C VAL A 159 8.45 0.38 -2.05
N SER A 160 8.72 -0.76 -1.40
CA SER A 160 9.98 -1.49 -1.57
C SER A 160 10.26 -1.85 -3.03
N LYS A 161 9.23 -2.27 -3.76
CA LYS A 161 9.36 -2.65 -5.18
C LYS A 161 9.45 -1.47 -6.13
N ILE A 162 8.87 -0.31 -5.81
CA ILE A 162 8.95 0.86 -6.68
C ILE A 162 10.28 1.61 -6.51
N LEU A 163 10.82 1.63 -5.29
CA LEU A 163 12.13 2.24 -5.01
C LEU A 163 13.31 1.40 -5.54
N LYS A 164 13.18 0.06 -5.55
CA LYS A 164 14.16 -0.84 -6.16
C LYS A 164 14.21 -0.78 -7.69
N LYS A 165 13.18 -0.20 -8.32
CA LYS A 165 12.96 -0.30 -9.76
C LYS A 165 13.49 0.91 -10.51
#